data_AF-A0A2T6FQ90-F1
#
_entry.id   AF-A0A2T6FQ90-F1
#
_cell.length_a   1.000
_cell.length_b   1.000
_cell.length_c   1.000
_cell.angle_alpha   90.00
_cell.angle_beta   90.00
_cell.angle_gamma   90.00
#
_symmetry.space_group_name_H-M   'P 1'
#
loop_
_entity.id
_entity.type
_entity.pdbx_description
1 polymer ?
#
loop_
_entity_poly.entity_id
_entity_poly.type
_entity_poly.pdbx_seq_one_letter_code
_entity_poly.pdbx_strand_id
1 'polypeptide(L)'
;MLGFTPAIRLSLGLVVLTISILILAQAIGLAPGAERQQLEVRKRLAETLASQVSVAIMRGDELLLQYLLESSVERNPEILSVAVRRNDGVIVSQTKSHAQNWAKAKPNESTPTHIRFPIMINGAKRAEFELSFEPLLSESHPIFKLPTFVLLIIFVSLSGFVGYWFYIKRALKHLDPSAVVPARVRNALNILAEGVLILDRREQIVLANNTLIDHLRRTEQSLMGKKASSLGWFLDPKQEVQEYPWLKAIGSGVKQTGVRVLLPDANNKETIFLVNAVPIMDAKGTSQGTIAVFEDITELETKSRLLEDMIQQLAATQVAIENKNKELTFLATRDPLTNCFNRRALYEHLASKFDGARTGDAEFSCIMADIDFFKKVNDTYGHAAGDEVIKMAANSLREVVRDMDMVARFGGEEFCVILPGAPLDQAQLIAERCRQKIEGKVTNGIQVTGSFGVTSIRMGAVTANQLIQQADEALYYSKQHGRNQVTCWQPDMKTIISDTQHH
;
A
#
# COMPACT_ATOMS: atom_id res chain seq x y z
N MET A 1 43.04 5.61 -8.87
CA MET A 1 43.13 6.35 -7.59
C MET A 1 42.60 5.44 -6.49
N LEU A 2 43.43 5.03 -5.51
CA LEU A 2 42.98 4.14 -4.44
C LEU A 2 41.82 4.79 -3.66
N GLY A 3 40.65 4.17 -3.70
CA GLY A 3 39.46 4.62 -2.99
C GLY A 3 39.57 4.30 -1.50
N PHE A 4 40.09 5.22 -0.70
CA PHE A 4 40.07 5.06 0.76
C PHE A 4 38.63 4.97 1.26
N THR A 5 38.33 3.90 2.01
CA THR A 5 37.04 3.73 2.68
C THR A 5 36.80 4.87 3.68
N PRO A 6 35.54 5.22 3.99
CA PRO A 6 35.23 6.28 4.95
C PRO A 6 35.91 6.07 6.31
N ALA A 7 36.04 4.81 6.74
CA ALA A 7 36.77 4.43 7.95
C ALA A 7 38.24 4.84 7.89
N ILE A 8 38.95 4.57 6.79
CA ILE A 8 40.37 4.93 6.66
C ILE A 8 40.56 6.44 6.67
N ARG A 9 39.66 7.21 6.05
CA ARG A 9 39.71 8.68 6.07
C ARG A 9 39.50 9.25 7.46
N LEU A 10 38.53 8.70 8.22
CA LEU A 10 38.28 9.04 9.61
C LEU A 10 39.49 8.72 10.50
N SER A 11 40.06 7.52 10.35
CA SER A 11 41.24 7.10 11.10
C SER A 11 42.45 8.01 10.81
N LEU A 12 42.69 8.35 9.54
CA LEU A 12 43.79 9.23 9.16
C LEU A 12 43.63 10.64 9.77
N GLY A 13 42.40 11.19 9.77
CA GLY A 13 42.13 12.49 10.38
C GLY A 13 42.32 12.51 11.89
N LEU A 14 41.94 11.43 12.60
CA LEU A 14 42.19 11.28 14.04
C LEU A 14 43.70 11.24 14.33
N VAL A 15 44.47 10.50 13.52
CA VAL A 15 45.93 10.44 13.66
C VAL A 15 46.58 11.81 13.46
N VAL A 16 46.21 12.55 12.41
CA VAL A 16 46.74 13.90 12.17
C VAL A 16 46.43 14.83 13.36
N LEU A 17 45.21 14.75 13.88
CA LEU A 17 44.80 15.58 15.03
C LEU A 17 45.58 15.23 16.31
N THR A 18 45.84 13.94 16.59
CA THR A 18 46.70 13.55 17.72
C THR A 18 48.10 14.14 17.62
N ILE A 19 48.69 14.07 16.43
CA ILE A 19 50.03 14.60 16.18
C ILE A 19 50.04 16.12 16.41
N SER A 20 49.02 16.84 15.92
CA SER A 20 48.90 18.28 16.15
C SER A 20 48.78 18.65 17.65
N ILE A 21 48.02 17.87 18.42
CA ILE A 21 47.87 18.10 19.87
C ILE A 21 49.21 17.85 20.60
N LEU A 22 49.95 16.82 20.23
CA LEU A 22 51.26 16.51 20.82
C LEU A 22 52.29 17.60 20.51
N ILE A 23 52.34 18.10 19.28
CA ILE A 23 53.22 19.22 18.89
C ILE A 23 52.87 20.48 19.69
N LEU A 24 51.58 20.77 19.85
CA LEU A 24 51.13 21.92 20.64
C LEU A 24 51.50 21.78 22.12
N ALA A 25 51.38 20.57 22.69
CA ALA A 25 51.79 20.31 24.06
C ALA A 25 53.31 20.51 24.25
N GLN A 26 54.11 20.12 23.27
CA GLN A 26 55.55 20.40 23.27
C GLN A 26 55.85 21.90 23.18
N ALA A 27 55.14 22.65 22.33
CA ALA A 27 55.32 24.09 22.20
C ALA A 27 54.99 24.86 23.50
N ILE A 28 54.06 24.34 24.32
CA ILE A 28 53.68 24.90 25.63
C ILE A 28 54.65 24.44 26.74
N GLY A 29 55.63 23.59 26.43
CA GLY A 29 56.63 23.14 27.40
C GLY A 29 56.14 22.01 28.31
N LEU A 30 55.09 21.29 27.91
CA LEU A 30 54.55 20.15 28.66
C LEU A 30 55.26 18.82 28.34
N ALA A 31 56.29 18.84 27.49
CA ALA A 31 57.03 17.64 27.08
C ALA A 31 58.24 17.40 28.01
N PRO A 32 58.41 16.18 28.56
CA PRO A 32 59.55 15.84 29.40
C PRO A 32 60.85 15.76 28.59
N GLY A 33 61.95 16.31 29.12
CA GLY A 33 63.24 16.34 28.43
C GLY A 33 64.31 17.28 29.01
N ALA A 34 63.92 18.22 29.89
CA ALA A 34 64.83 19.19 30.49
C ALA A 34 65.93 18.55 31.37
N GLU A 35 65.66 17.40 32.00
CA GLU A 35 66.61 16.75 32.92
C GLU A 35 67.90 16.28 32.24
N ARG A 36 67.81 15.65 31.05
CA ARG A 36 69.01 15.21 30.31
C ARG A 36 69.87 16.39 29.91
N GLN A 37 69.25 17.50 29.49
CA GLN A 37 69.95 18.72 29.12
C GLN A 37 70.63 19.38 30.33
N GLN A 38 69.97 19.43 31.49
CA GLN A 38 70.56 19.95 32.73
C GLN A 38 71.73 19.09 33.23
N LEU A 39 71.62 17.76 33.15
CA LEU A 39 72.70 16.85 33.51
C LEU A 39 73.95 17.05 32.63
N GLU A 40 73.76 17.21 31.31
CA GLU A 40 74.83 17.49 30.35
C GLU A 40 75.54 18.82 30.67
N VAL A 41 74.78 19.87 31.02
CA VAL A 41 75.32 21.17 31.42
C VAL A 41 76.13 21.06 32.72
N ARG A 42 75.60 20.39 33.75
CA ARG A 42 76.32 20.17 35.03
C ARG A 42 77.61 19.41 34.84
N LYS A 43 77.63 18.38 33.97
CA LYS A 43 78.84 17.63 33.62
C LYS A 43 79.93 18.54 33.02
N ARG A 44 79.58 19.37 32.02
CA ARG A 44 80.53 20.29 31.38
C ARG A 44 81.07 21.36 32.33
N LEU A 45 80.22 21.87 33.22
CA LEU A 45 80.64 22.82 34.26
C LEU A 45 81.67 22.18 35.19
N ALA A 46 81.38 20.96 35.67
CA ALA A 46 82.29 20.24 36.56
C ALA A 46 83.63 19.88 35.89
N GLU A 47 83.63 19.52 34.60
CA GLU A 47 84.86 19.32 33.80
C GLU A 47 85.70 20.61 33.70
N THR A 48 85.05 21.74 33.45
CA THR A 48 85.72 23.05 33.31
C THR A 48 86.37 23.48 34.62
N LEU A 49 85.63 23.34 35.73
CA LEU A 49 86.13 23.67 37.07
C LEU A 49 87.26 22.72 37.51
N ALA A 50 87.15 21.43 37.21
CA ALA A 50 88.20 20.45 37.50
C ALA A 50 89.52 20.81 36.78
N SER A 51 89.43 21.28 35.54
CA SER A 51 90.60 21.73 34.77
C SER A 51 91.28 22.94 35.40
N GLN A 52 90.50 23.95 35.82
CA GLN A 52 91.04 25.14 36.50
C GLN A 52 91.71 24.79 37.84
N VAL A 53 91.09 23.90 38.61
CA VAL A 53 91.62 23.43 39.89
C VAL A 53 92.89 22.59 39.69
N SER A 54 92.96 21.76 38.65
CA SER A 54 94.17 21.01 38.30
C SER A 54 95.36 21.93 38.06
N VAL A 55 95.17 23.07 37.38
CA VAL A 55 96.23 24.06 37.13
C VAL A 55 96.71 24.70 38.44
N ALA A 56 95.79 25.05 39.35
CA ALA A 56 96.15 25.62 40.65
C ALA A 56 96.96 24.63 41.51
N ILE A 57 96.56 23.36 41.53
CA ILE A 57 97.29 22.30 42.24
C ILE A 57 98.70 22.10 41.65
N MET A 58 98.86 22.14 40.33
CA MET A 58 100.18 22.01 39.68
C MET A 58 101.14 23.14 40.05
N ARG A 59 100.63 24.36 40.28
CA ARG A 59 101.44 25.53 40.66
C ARG A 59 101.77 25.57 42.15
N GLY A 60 101.11 24.76 42.98
CA GLY A 60 101.31 24.74 44.43
C GLY A 60 100.80 25.98 45.16
N ASP A 61 99.88 26.74 44.56
CA ASP A 61 99.34 27.97 45.11
C ASP A 61 98.02 27.68 45.86
N GLU A 62 98.12 27.47 47.17
CA GLU A 62 96.97 27.15 48.03
C GLU A 62 95.98 28.32 48.15
N LEU A 63 96.47 29.57 48.07
CA LEU A 63 95.63 30.77 48.12
C LEU A 63 94.79 30.88 46.84
N LEU A 64 95.39 30.64 45.68
CA LEU A 64 94.66 30.59 44.41
C LEU A 64 93.65 29.44 44.38
N LEU A 65 94.01 28.27 44.93
CA LEU A 65 93.10 27.13 45.01
C LEU A 65 91.85 27.47 45.85
N GLN A 66 92.03 27.99 47.06
CA GLN A 66 90.91 28.38 47.93
C GLN A 66 90.02 29.44 47.25
N TYR A 67 90.63 30.44 46.61
CA TYR A 67 89.89 31.49 45.88
C TYR A 67 89.07 30.91 44.72
N LEU A 68 89.62 29.97 43.95
CA LEU A 68 88.89 29.32 42.85
C LEU A 68 87.72 28.48 43.36
N LEU A 69 87.88 27.77 44.47
CA LEU A 69 86.78 27.00 45.07
C LEU A 69 85.65 27.91 45.56
N GLU A 70 86.00 28.99 46.28
CA GLU A 70 85.02 29.96 46.78
C GLU A 70 84.31 30.69 45.64
N SER A 71 85.06 31.16 44.63
CA SER A 71 84.47 31.83 43.47
C SER A 71 83.60 30.90 42.63
N SER A 72 83.89 29.59 42.58
CA SER A 72 83.07 28.61 41.87
C SER A 72 81.68 28.47 42.48
N VAL A 73 81.59 28.52 43.81
CA VAL A 73 80.31 28.49 44.55
C VAL A 73 79.59 29.84 44.45
N GLU A 74 80.29 30.97 44.56
CA GLU A 74 79.67 32.30 44.46
C GLU A 74 79.11 32.59 43.06
N ARG A 75 79.80 32.16 42.01
CA ARG A 75 79.38 32.42 40.62
C ARG A 75 78.30 31.47 40.12
N ASN A 76 78.13 30.30 40.73
CA ASN A 76 77.18 29.28 40.30
C ASN A 76 76.26 28.88 41.46
N PRO A 77 75.05 29.46 41.57
CA PRO A 77 74.15 29.20 42.69
C PRO A 77 73.67 27.74 42.80
N GLU A 78 73.82 26.95 41.74
CA GLU A 78 73.48 25.51 41.74
C GLU A 78 74.51 24.64 42.47
N ILE A 79 75.72 25.14 42.71
CA ILE A 79 76.80 24.39 43.39
C ILE A 79 76.72 24.68 44.89
N LEU A 80 76.38 23.67 45.68
CA LEU A 80 76.24 23.78 47.13
C LEU A 80 77.59 23.77 47.86
N SER A 81 78.56 23.01 47.35
CA SER A 81 79.91 22.96 47.93
C SER A 81 80.90 22.28 47.01
N VAL A 82 82.17 22.62 47.18
CA VAL A 82 83.28 22.07 46.42
C VAL A 82 84.46 21.76 47.34
N ALA A 83 85.16 20.65 47.08
CA ALA A 83 86.42 20.35 47.75
C ALA A 83 87.41 19.61 46.85
N VAL A 84 88.68 19.65 47.26
CA VAL A 84 89.76 18.85 46.69
C VAL A 84 90.27 17.88 47.74
N ARG A 85 90.16 16.58 47.45
CA ARG A 85 90.66 15.50 48.30
C ARG A 85 91.86 14.84 47.65
N ARG A 86 92.98 14.73 48.35
CA ARG A 86 94.16 14.02 47.84
C ARG A 86 93.95 12.50 47.95
N ASN A 87 94.73 11.71 47.21
CA ASN A 87 94.62 10.23 47.22
C ASN A 87 94.85 9.58 48.60
N ASP A 88 95.47 10.27 49.55
CA ASP A 88 95.64 9.84 50.94
C ASP A 88 94.35 10.03 51.78
N GLY A 89 93.29 10.55 51.17
CA GLY A 89 91.99 10.81 51.81
C GLY A 89 91.90 12.17 52.51
N VAL A 90 93.01 12.91 52.59
CA VAL A 90 93.07 14.22 53.25
C VAL A 90 92.50 15.30 52.33
N ILE A 91 91.63 16.15 52.89
CA ILE A 91 91.08 17.31 52.17
C ILE A 91 92.15 18.40 52.14
N VAL A 92 92.51 18.82 50.93
CA VAL A 92 93.52 19.87 50.69
C VAL A 92 92.90 21.26 50.90
N SER A 93 91.71 21.46 50.36
CA SER A 93 90.97 22.73 50.44
C SER A 93 89.49 22.44 50.22
N GLN A 94 88.62 23.17 50.91
CA GLN A 94 87.17 23.00 50.85
C GLN A 94 86.43 24.31 51.06
N THR A 95 85.24 24.42 50.48
CA THR A 95 84.31 25.50 50.78
C THR A 95 83.54 25.22 52.08
N LYS A 96 82.88 26.25 52.62
CA LYS A 96 82.06 26.13 53.84
C LYS A 96 81.00 25.02 53.67
N SER A 97 80.76 24.27 54.74
CA SER A 97 79.73 23.22 54.84
C SER A 97 79.86 22.04 53.86
N HIS A 98 81.02 21.85 53.21
CA HIS A 98 81.22 20.73 52.29
C HIS A 98 81.01 19.35 52.93
N ALA A 99 81.52 19.13 54.14
CA ALA A 99 81.35 17.86 54.86
C ALA A 99 79.87 17.49 55.09
N GLN A 100 78.99 18.47 55.29
CA GLN A 100 77.54 18.24 55.45
C GLN A 100 76.87 17.93 54.10
N ASN A 101 77.24 18.68 53.06
CA ASN A 101 76.69 18.54 51.72
C ASN A 101 77.23 17.32 50.95
N TRP A 102 78.33 16.72 51.40
CA TRP A 102 78.94 15.52 50.81
C TRP A 102 78.60 14.23 51.57
N ALA A 103 77.94 14.32 52.73
CA ALA A 103 77.61 13.17 53.59
C ALA A 103 76.71 12.12 52.91
N LYS A 104 75.95 12.53 51.88
CA LYS A 104 75.04 11.65 51.11
C LYS A 104 75.67 11.11 49.82
N ALA A 105 76.95 11.37 49.57
CA ALA A 105 77.64 10.91 48.37
C ALA A 105 77.89 9.39 48.42
N LYS A 106 77.58 8.68 47.34
CA LYS A 106 77.93 7.26 47.19
C LYS A 106 79.45 7.09 46.99
N PRO A 107 80.08 6.09 47.60
CA PRO A 107 81.50 5.83 47.37
C PRO A 107 81.76 5.39 45.93
N ASN A 108 82.74 6.01 45.27
CA ASN A 108 83.21 5.73 43.89
C ASN A 108 82.18 5.91 42.76
N GLU A 109 81.05 6.58 42.99
CA GLU A 109 80.06 6.88 41.95
C GLU A 109 79.78 8.37 41.85
N SER A 110 79.68 8.88 40.62
CA SER A 110 79.17 10.22 40.33
C SER A 110 77.67 10.15 40.12
N THR A 111 76.91 10.95 40.87
CA THR A 111 75.44 11.06 40.79
C THR A 111 75.03 12.46 40.32
N PRO A 112 73.78 12.68 39.88
CA PRO A 112 73.30 14.00 39.43
C PRO A 112 73.43 15.14 40.46
N THR A 113 73.62 14.80 41.74
CA THR A 113 73.79 15.74 42.86
C THR A 113 75.19 15.74 43.45
N HIS A 114 75.99 14.69 43.26
CA HIS A 114 77.35 14.60 43.80
C HIS A 114 78.29 14.09 42.72
N ILE A 115 79.13 14.97 42.18
CA ILE A 115 79.99 14.67 41.05
C ILE A 115 81.45 14.62 41.52
N ARG A 116 82.15 13.54 41.14
CA ARG A 116 83.58 13.34 41.42
C ARG A 116 84.36 13.40 40.12
N PHE A 117 85.38 14.24 40.08
CA PHE A 117 86.30 14.35 38.96
C PHE A 117 87.73 14.01 39.39
N PRO A 118 88.37 12.97 38.82
CA PRO A 118 89.76 12.67 39.12
C PRO A 118 90.69 13.71 38.48
N ILE A 119 91.56 14.30 39.28
CA ILE A 119 92.62 15.22 38.82
C ILE A 119 93.86 14.39 38.50
N MET A 120 94.20 14.33 37.22
CA MET A 120 95.34 13.59 36.69
C MET A 120 96.49 14.55 36.39
N ILE A 121 97.66 14.33 36.99
CA ILE A 121 98.87 15.11 36.72
C ILE A 121 99.95 14.12 36.28
N ASN A 122 100.54 14.34 35.08
CA ASN A 122 101.53 13.45 34.47
C ASN A 122 101.07 11.97 34.39
N GLY A 123 99.79 11.74 34.10
CA GLY A 123 99.22 10.39 33.94
C GLY A 123 98.85 9.67 35.24
N ALA A 124 99.16 10.22 36.42
CA ALA A 124 98.76 9.66 37.71
C ALA A 124 97.67 10.50 38.37
N LYS A 125 96.67 9.84 38.97
CA LYS A 125 95.66 10.50 39.80
C LYS A 125 96.35 11.09 41.03
N ARG A 126 96.22 12.40 41.26
CA ARG A 126 96.83 13.08 42.43
C ARG A 126 95.80 13.51 43.46
N ALA A 127 94.60 13.88 42.99
CA ALA A 127 93.49 14.32 43.81
C ALA A 127 92.15 13.99 43.15
N GLU A 128 91.08 14.09 43.92
CA GLU A 128 89.70 14.08 43.49
C GLU A 128 89.08 15.44 43.75
N PHE A 129 88.40 15.95 42.74
CA PHE A 129 87.58 17.14 42.83
C PHE A 129 86.13 16.74 43.10
N GLU A 130 85.59 17.19 44.23
CA GLU A 130 84.28 16.82 44.75
C GLU A 130 83.33 18.03 44.59
N LEU A 131 82.23 17.89 43.82
CA LEU A 131 81.20 18.94 43.69
C LEU A 131 79.81 18.43 44.12
N SER A 132 79.19 19.12 45.08
CA SER A 132 77.76 18.93 45.40
C SER A 132 76.91 19.95 44.65
N PHE A 133 75.86 19.49 43.98
CA PHE A 133 74.84 20.30 43.33
C PHE A 133 73.51 20.21 44.08
N GLU A 134 72.68 21.24 43.95
CA GLU A 134 71.28 21.19 44.39
C GLU A 134 70.51 20.07 43.66
N PRO A 135 69.58 19.35 44.32
CA PRO A 135 68.74 18.35 43.66
C PRO A 135 68.04 18.92 42.43
N LEU A 136 68.02 18.17 41.33
CA LEU A 136 67.17 18.51 40.19
C LEU A 136 65.72 18.49 40.69
N LEU A 137 65.07 19.65 40.73
CA LEU A 137 63.67 19.76 41.13
C LEU A 137 62.82 18.90 40.18
N SER A 138 62.17 17.87 40.72
CA SER A 138 61.28 16.99 39.96
C SER A 138 60.10 17.80 39.39
N GLU A 139 60.10 17.94 38.06
CA GLU A 139 59.03 18.24 37.08
C GLU A 139 57.73 18.93 37.54
N SER A 140 57.72 19.75 38.58
CA SER A 140 56.50 20.45 39.01
C SER A 140 56.34 21.73 38.21
N HIS A 141 55.30 21.81 37.36
CA HIS A 141 55.06 22.99 36.54
C HIS A 141 54.97 24.25 37.43
N PRO A 142 55.63 25.38 37.06
CA PRO A 142 55.84 26.53 37.96
C PRO A 142 54.56 27.12 38.56
N ILE A 143 53.43 26.96 37.86
CA ILE A 143 52.11 27.47 38.27
C ILE A 143 51.28 26.41 39.02
N PHE A 144 51.34 25.14 38.59
CA PHE A 144 50.37 24.11 39.00
C PHE A 144 50.93 23.11 40.01
N LYS A 145 52.24 23.12 40.27
CA LYS A 145 52.93 22.20 41.19
C LYS A 145 52.64 20.70 40.93
N LEU A 146 52.22 20.35 39.72
CA LEU A 146 51.94 18.99 39.28
C LEU A 146 53.07 18.50 38.37
N PRO A 147 53.37 17.19 38.37
CA PRO A 147 54.31 16.61 37.41
C PRO A 147 53.92 16.97 35.98
N THR A 148 54.89 17.40 35.20
CA THR A 148 54.69 17.91 33.84
C THR A 148 54.09 16.82 32.93
N PHE A 149 54.46 15.56 33.15
CA PHE A 149 53.82 14.40 32.52
C PHE A 149 52.32 14.24 32.82
N VAL A 150 51.87 14.54 34.05
CA VAL A 150 50.45 14.47 34.42
C VAL A 150 49.67 15.59 33.72
N LEU A 151 50.24 16.80 33.66
CA LEU A 151 49.66 17.91 32.90
C LEU A 151 49.58 17.62 31.40
N LEU A 152 50.58 16.95 30.83
CA LEU A 152 50.55 16.48 29.45
C LEU A 152 49.38 15.53 29.20
N ILE A 153 49.16 14.55 30.08
CA ILE A 153 48.04 13.61 29.97
C ILE A 153 46.70 14.36 30.03
N ILE A 154 46.54 15.29 30.98
CA ILE A 154 45.31 16.07 31.14
C ILE A 154 45.06 16.92 29.88
N PHE A 155 46.09 17.60 29.38
CA PHE A 155 46.01 18.45 28.19
C PHE A 155 45.62 17.63 26.95
N VAL A 156 46.34 16.54 26.68
CA VAL A 156 46.06 15.67 25.52
C VAL A 156 44.66 15.07 25.62
N SER A 157 44.20 14.68 26.80
CA SER A 157 42.86 14.12 27.00
C SER A 157 41.76 15.15 26.75
N LEU A 158 41.89 16.36 27.31
CA LEU A 158 40.87 17.40 27.18
C LEU A 158 40.81 17.96 25.75
N SER A 159 41.97 18.35 25.20
CA SER A 159 42.05 18.88 23.83
C SER A 159 41.72 17.80 22.80
N GLY A 160 42.13 16.55 23.05
CA GLY A 160 41.78 15.39 22.24
C GLY A 160 40.27 15.16 22.21
N PHE A 161 39.61 15.15 23.38
CA PHE A 161 38.16 14.99 23.45
C PHE A 161 37.41 16.04 22.63
N VAL A 162 37.74 17.33 22.82
CA VAL A 162 37.09 18.43 22.09
C VAL A 162 37.34 18.32 20.59
N GLY A 163 38.58 18.07 20.18
CA GLY A 163 38.96 17.96 18.78
C GLY A 163 38.31 16.74 18.09
N TYR A 164 38.32 15.57 18.73
CA TYR A 164 37.65 14.37 18.23
C TYR A 164 36.15 14.57 18.12
N TRP A 165 35.53 15.17 19.14
CA TRP A 165 34.11 15.43 19.13
C TRP A 165 33.72 16.31 17.94
N PHE A 166 34.43 17.41 17.70
CA PHE A 166 34.16 18.29 16.56
C PHE A 166 34.39 17.58 15.22
N TYR A 167 35.48 16.83 15.08
CA TYR A 167 35.81 16.09 13.86
C TYR A 167 34.78 15.01 13.53
N ILE A 168 34.42 14.17 14.52
CA ILE A 168 33.43 13.10 14.37
C ILE A 168 32.04 13.70 14.12
N LYS A 169 31.64 14.76 14.85
CA LYS A 169 30.35 15.45 14.63
C LYS A 169 30.24 15.98 13.19
N ARG A 170 31.31 16.54 12.65
CA ARG A 170 31.34 17.02 11.25
C ARG A 170 31.30 15.87 10.25
N ALA A 171 31.98 14.76 10.52
CA ALA A 171 31.98 13.59 9.65
C ALA A 171 30.64 12.84 9.63
N LEU A 172 29.98 12.68 10.79
CA LEU A 172 28.66 12.05 10.91
C LEU A 172 27.56 12.83 10.18
N LYS A 173 27.67 14.16 10.09
CA LYS A 173 26.72 14.99 9.33
C LYS A 173 26.68 14.64 7.83
N HIS A 174 27.74 14.07 7.28
CA HIS A 174 27.77 13.57 5.89
C HIS A 174 27.24 12.14 5.73
N LEU A 175 26.99 11.44 6.85
CA LEU A 175 26.45 10.09 6.89
C LEU A 175 24.97 10.06 7.30
N ASP A 176 24.39 11.21 7.64
CA ASP A 176 23.00 11.33 8.07
C ASP A 176 22.05 11.27 6.85
N PRO A 177 21.30 10.17 6.64
CA PRO A 177 20.44 9.99 5.46
C PRO A 177 19.34 11.06 5.37
N SER A 178 19.01 11.66 6.51
CA SER A 178 18.00 12.72 6.65
C SER A 178 18.39 14.03 5.95
N ALA A 179 19.68 14.25 5.67
CA ALA A 179 20.18 15.44 4.97
C ALA A 179 20.18 15.29 3.43
N VAL A 180 19.90 14.09 2.91
CA VAL A 180 19.92 13.79 1.46
C VAL A 180 18.73 14.45 0.74
N VAL A 181 17.62 14.68 1.44
CA VAL A 181 16.43 15.34 0.87
C VAL A 181 16.26 16.74 1.48
N PRO A 182 16.32 17.82 0.67
CA PRO A 182 16.10 19.18 1.14
C PRO A 182 14.73 19.35 1.82
N ALA A 183 14.67 20.14 2.89
CA ALA A 183 13.44 20.36 3.67
C ALA A 183 12.25 20.80 2.81
N ARG A 184 12.48 21.61 1.77
CA ARG A 184 11.45 22.02 0.79
C ARG A 184 10.79 20.84 0.07
N VAL A 185 11.56 19.82 -0.29
CA VAL A 185 11.06 18.63 -1.00
C VAL A 185 10.25 17.75 -0.04
N ARG A 186 10.75 17.56 1.18
CA ARG A 186 10.01 16.83 2.22
C ARG A 186 8.67 17.47 2.51
N ASN A 187 8.65 18.79 2.71
CA ASN A 187 7.42 19.53 2.98
C ASN A 187 6.43 19.44 1.81
N ALA A 188 6.91 19.47 0.56
CA ALA A 188 6.05 19.30 -0.61
C ALA A 188 5.40 17.90 -0.66
N LEU A 189 6.16 16.83 -0.37
CA LEU A 189 5.64 15.46 -0.33
C LEU A 189 4.69 15.21 0.83
N ASN A 190 4.85 15.94 1.95
CA ASN A 190 3.95 15.86 3.10
C ASN A 190 2.56 16.46 2.87
N ILE A 191 2.37 17.22 1.79
CA ILE A 191 1.05 17.76 1.40
C ILE A 191 0.24 16.74 0.59
N LEU A 192 0.89 15.71 0.04
CA LEU A 192 0.22 14.71 -0.79
C LEU A 192 -0.74 13.85 0.05
N ALA A 193 -1.94 13.64 -0.48
CA ALA A 193 -2.93 12.74 0.11
C ALA A 193 -2.52 11.26 0.01
N GLU A 194 -1.64 10.94 -0.93
CA GLU A 194 -1.08 9.59 -1.11
C GLU A 194 0.13 9.40 -0.18
N GLY A 195 0.34 8.16 0.27
CA GLY A 195 1.54 7.78 0.98
C GLY A 195 2.73 7.74 0.03
N VAL A 196 3.86 8.38 0.39
CA VAL A 196 5.06 8.39 -0.44
C VAL A 196 6.25 7.84 0.35
N LEU A 197 6.97 6.92 -0.27
CA LEU A 197 8.16 6.28 0.26
C LEU A 197 9.31 6.41 -0.74
N ILE A 198 10.46 6.90 -0.29
CA ILE A 198 11.70 6.94 -1.09
C ILE A 198 12.67 5.93 -0.49
N LEU A 199 13.17 5.03 -1.33
CA LEU A 199 14.10 3.97 -0.95
C LEU A 199 15.44 4.14 -1.65
N ASP A 200 16.51 3.70 -1.00
CA ASP A 200 17.83 3.56 -1.62
C ASP A 200 17.94 2.25 -2.44
N ARG A 201 19.12 2.01 -3.04
CA ARG A 201 19.43 0.78 -3.80
C ARG A 201 19.30 -0.52 -2.99
N ARG A 202 19.32 -0.44 -1.66
CA ARG A 202 19.28 -1.57 -0.73
C ARG A 202 17.91 -1.71 -0.05
N GLU A 203 16.89 -1.05 -0.60
CA GLU A 203 15.52 -1.03 -0.07
C GLU A 203 15.37 -0.29 1.27
N GLN A 204 16.37 0.48 1.70
CA GLN A 204 16.31 1.22 2.95
C GLN A 204 15.51 2.51 2.79
N ILE A 205 14.66 2.80 3.77
CA ILE A 205 13.79 3.99 3.75
C ILE A 205 14.64 5.24 3.98
N VAL A 206 14.66 6.09 2.95
CA VAL A 206 15.31 7.41 2.94
C VAL A 206 14.32 8.53 3.27
N LEU A 207 13.03 8.34 2.93
CA LEU A 207 11.96 9.28 3.28
C LEU A 207 10.63 8.55 3.30
N ALA A 208 9.78 8.88 4.25
CA ALA A 208 8.35 8.59 4.24
C ALA A 208 7.60 9.89 4.49
N ASN A 209 6.53 10.17 3.75
CA ASN A 209 5.70 11.34 4.02
C ASN A 209 4.76 11.09 5.20
N ASN A 210 4.18 12.17 5.74
CA ASN A 210 3.28 12.09 6.89
C ASN A 210 2.10 11.14 6.66
N THR A 211 1.49 11.18 5.47
CA THR A 211 0.35 10.32 5.13
C THR A 211 0.69 8.83 5.31
N LEU A 212 1.82 8.38 4.78
CA LEU A 212 2.24 6.98 4.94
C LEU A 212 2.61 6.64 6.38
N ILE A 213 3.23 7.58 7.10
CA ILE A 213 3.60 7.43 8.52
C ILE A 213 2.35 7.22 9.37
N ASP A 214 1.29 8.00 9.10
CA ASP A 214 0.01 7.93 9.80
C ASP A 214 -0.69 6.59 9.54
N HIS A 215 -0.72 6.12 8.28
CA HIS A 215 -1.25 4.79 7.94
C HIS A 215 -0.47 3.64 8.60
N LEU A 216 0.87 3.74 8.65
CA LEU A 216 1.73 2.75 9.31
C LEU A 216 1.67 2.82 10.85
N ARG A 217 1.08 3.88 11.43
CA ARG A 217 1.06 4.18 12.87
C ARG A 217 2.44 4.08 13.52
N ARG A 218 3.46 4.57 12.84
CA ARG A 218 4.86 4.58 13.31
C ARG A 218 5.40 6.00 13.36
N THR A 219 6.57 6.18 13.96
CA THR A 219 7.29 7.46 13.91
C THR A 219 8.30 7.47 12.77
N GLU A 220 8.58 8.65 12.20
CA GLU A 220 9.60 8.83 11.14
C GLU A 220 10.94 8.17 11.56
N GLN A 221 11.40 8.43 12.78
CA GLN A 221 12.65 7.88 13.33
C GLN A 221 12.69 6.34 13.37
N SER A 222 11.53 5.69 13.54
CA SER A 222 11.45 4.22 13.55
C SER A 222 11.49 3.62 12.15
N LEU A 223 11.20 4.40 11.11
CA LEU A 223 11.15 3.93 9.72
C LEU A 223 12.48 4.12 8.99
N MET A 224 13.16 5.25 9.23
CA MET A 224 14.40 5.60 8.55
C MET A 224 15.47 4.50 8.65
N GLY A 225 16.04 4.11 7.50
CA GLY A 225 17.08 3.09 7.40
C GLY A 225 16.60 1.63 7.50
N LYS A 226 15.33 1.37 7.82
CA LYS A 226 14.76 0.02 7.77
C LYS A 226 14.40 -0.36 6.34
N LYS A 227 14.28 -1.67 6.08
CA LYS A 227 13.80 -2.18 4.79
C LYS A 227 12.29 -1.98 4.66
N ALA A 228 11.81 -1.50 3.52
CA ALA A 228 10.39 -1.34 3.26
C ALA A 228 9.61 -2.66 3.41
N SER A 229 10.13 -3.78 2.90
CA SER A 229 9.57 -5.13 3.00
C SER A 229 9.37 -5.61 4.45
N SER A 230 10.14 -5.09 5.40
CA SER A 230 10.03 -5.48 6.81
C SER A 230 8.87 -4.82 7.56
N LEU A 231 8.09 -3.96 6.91
CA LEU A 231 6.99 -3.22 7.55
C LEU A 231 5.69 -4.03 7.70
N GLY A 232 5.66 -5.29 7.24
CA GLY A 232 4.50 -6.18 7.43
C GLY A 232 3.46 -6.12 6.31
N TRP A 233 3.88 -5.75 5.10
CA TRP A 233 3.03 -5.76 3.91
C TRP A 233 2.74 -7.18 3.42
N PHE A 234 1.57 -7.40 2.85
CA PHE A 234 1.22 -8.63 2.16
C PHE A 234 0.86 -8.33 0.70
N LEU A 235 1.35 -9.15 -0.23
CA LEU A 235 0.89 -9.07 -1.61
C LEU A 235 -0.51 -9.69 -1.69
N ASP A 236 -1.41 -9.04 -2.43
CA ASP A 236 -2.75 -9.58 -2.63
C ASP A 236 -2.64 -10.94 -3.34
N PRO A 237 -3.05 -12.06 -2.72
CA PRO A 237 -2.93 -13.39 -3.31
C PRO A 237 -3.75 -13.56 -4.59
N LYS A 238 -4.67 -12.63 -4.88
CA LYS A 238 -5.41 -12.59 -6.15
C LYS A 238 -4.55 -12.12 -7.33
N GLN A 239 -3.38 -11.53 -7.08
CA GLN A 239 -2.44 -11.12 -8.13
C GLN A 239 -1.34 -12.17 -8.31
N GLU A 240 -0.99 -12.47 -9.56
CA GLU A 240 0.19 -13.28 -9.92
C GLU A 240 1.51 -12.49 -9.75
N VAL A 241 1.65 -11.77 -8.63
CA VAL A 241 2.84 -10.96 -8.32
C VAL A 241 3.57 -11.61 -7.16
N GLN A 242 4.83 -12.00 -7.40
CA GLN A 242 5.66 -12.70 -6.41
C GLN A 242 6.59 -11.77 -5.61
N GLU A 243 6.78 -10.53 -6.07
CA GLU A 243 7.70 -9.56 -5.47
C GLU A 243 7.05 -8.19 -5.29
N TYR A 244 7.48 -7.45 -4.25
CA TYR A 244 6.99 -6.08 -4.03
C TYR A 244 7.36 -5.15 -5.20
N PRO A 245 6.47 -4.21 -5.56
CA PRO A 245 6.65 -3.36 -6.75
C PRO A 245 7.93 -2.51 -6.70
N TRP A 246 8.32 -2.04 -5.51
CA TRP A 246 9.55 -1.28 -5.33
C TRP A 246 10.82 -2.13 -5.48
N LEU A 247 10.80 -3.39 -5.06
CA LEU A 247 11.94 -4.31 -5.26
C LEU A 247 12.12 -4.62 -6.75
N LYS A 248 11.02 -4.95 -7.43
CA LYS A 248 11.03 -5.21 -8.86
C LYS A 248 11.46 -3.97 -9.65
N ALA A 249 11.03 -2.77 -9.25
CA ALA A 249 11.48 -1.52 -9.86
C ALA A 249 12.99 -1.28 -9.67
N ILE A 250 13.54 -1.53 -8.48
CA ILE A 250 14.99 -1.40 -8.21
C ILE A 250 15.78 -2.40 -9.06
N GLY A 251 15.35 -3.66 -9.11
CA GLY A 251 16.07 -4.74 -9.81
C GLY A 251 15.98 -4.67 -11.33
N SER A 252 14.78 -4.39 -11.87
CA SER A 252 14.55 -4.34 -13.32
C SER A 252 14.86 -2.98 -13.95
N GLY A 253 14.86 -1.90 -13.16
CA GLY A 253 14.92 -0.53 -13.67
C GLY A 253 13.65 -0.08 -14.40
N VAL A 254 12.56 -0.86 -14.34
CA VAL A 254 11.29 -0.56 -15.00
C VAL A 254 10.24 -0.16 -13.97
N LYS A 255 9.48 0.90 -14.26
CA LYS A 255 8.35 1.33 -13.42
C LYS A 255 7.33 0.20 -13.25
N GLN A 256 6.83 0.03 -12.03
CA GLN A 256 5.73 -0.88 -11.70
C GLN A 256 4.51 -0.04 -11.32
N THR A 257 3.33 -0.40 -11.82
CA THR A 257 2.10 0.37 -11.59
C THR A 257 0.94 -0.55 -11.27
N GLY A 258 0.04 -0.11 -10.40
CA GLY A 258 -1.22 -0.80 -10.11
C GLY A 258 -1.07 -2.11 -9.31
N VAL A 259 0.02 -2.26 -8.57
CA VAL A 259 0.25 -3.48 -7.76
C VAL A 259 -0.45 -3.33 -6.42
N ARG A 260 -1.29 -4.31 -6.06
CA ARG A 260 -2.06 -4.29 -4.82
C ARG A 260 -1.21 -4.81 -3.67
N VAL A 261 -1.15 -4.03 -2.60
CA VAL A 261 -0.44 -4.37 -1.37
C VAL A 261 -1.38 -4.16 -0.19
N LEU A 262 -1.50 -5.18 0.64
CA LEU A 262 -2.35 -5.19 1.82
C LEU A 262 -1.51 -4.85 3.04
N LEU A 263 -2.05 -4.01 3.91
CA LEU A 263 -1.48 -3.72 5.22
C LEU A 263 -2.52 -4.06 6.30
N PRO A 264 -2.30 -5.11 7.12
CA PRO A 264 -3.21 -5.42 8.21
C PRO A 264 -3.06 -4.41 9.35
N ASP A 265 -4.19 -3.91 9.83
CA ASP A 265 -4.28 -3.11 11.04
C ASP A 265 -4.28 -4.01 12.29
N ALA A 266 -3.99 -3.43 13.46
CA ALA A 266 -4.04 -4.07 14.78
C ALA A 266 -5.40 -4.73 15.10
N ASN A 267 -6.48 -4.27 14.45
CA ASN A 267 -7.83 -4.82 14.58
C ASN A 267 -8.17 -5.87 13.50
N ASN A 268 -7.16 -6.40 12.79
CA ASN A 268 -7.31 -7.36 11.70
C ASN A 268 -8.18 -6.85 10.52
N LYS A 269 -8.31 -5.52 10.39
CA LYS A 269 -8.86 -4.87 9.20
C LYS A 269 -7.73 -4.66 8.21
N GLU A 270 -7.92 -5.07 6.97
CA GLU A 270 -6.93 -4.93 5.91
C GLU A 270 -7.14 -3.59 5.19
N THR A 271 -6.13 -2.74 5.17
CA THR A 271 -6.07 -1.58 4.28
C THR A 271 -5.47 -2.02 2.95
N ILE A 272 -6.15 -1.71 1.86
CA ILE A 272 -5.74 -2.07 0.50
C ILE A 272 -5.07 -0.86 -0.14
N PHE A 273 -3.78 -0.97 -0.44
CA PHE A 273 -3.03 0.04 -1.15
C PHE A 273 -2.82 -0.33 -2.61
N LEU A 274 -3.06 0.62 -3.51
CA LEU A 274 -2.57 0.58 -4.87
C LEU A 274 -1.19 1.22 -4.91
N VAL A 275 -0.17 0.42 -5.23
CA VAL A 275 1.22 0.86 -5.16
C VAL A 275 1.82 1.04 -6.56
N ASN A 276 2.35 2.24 -6.78
CA ASN A 276 3.10 2.61 -7.99
C ASN A 276 4.56 2.85 -7.60
N ALA A 277 5.49 2.10 -8.19
CA ALA A 277 6.92 2.22 -7.92
C ALA A 277 7.70 2.67 -9.16
N VAL A 278 8.44 3.76 -9.03
CA VAL A 278 9.25 4.35 -10.10
C VAL A 278 10.73 4.37 -9.68
N PRO A 279 11.64 3.72 -10.42
CA PRO A 279 13.05 3.70 -10.09
C PRO A 279 13.70 5.06 -10.34
N ILE A 280 14.60 5.47 -9.43
CA ILE A 280 15.40 6.69 -9.56
C ILE A 280 16.68 6.32 -10.31
N MET A 281 16.87 6.83 -11.51
CA MET A 281 18.03 6.49 -12.35
C MET A 281 19.14 7.54 -12.27
N ASP A 282 20.38 7.08 -12.27
CA ASP A 282 21.60 7.88 -12.53
C ASP A 282 21.65 8.29 -14.02
N ALA A 283 22.41 9.35 -14.36
CA ALA A 283 22.81 9.69 -15.72
C ALA A 283 23.42 8.53 -16.52
N LYS A 284 23.99 7.52 -15.85
CA LYS A 284 24.50 6.25 -16.43
C LYS A 284 23.44 5.16 -16.61
N GLY A 285 22.17 5.42 -16.29
CA GLY A 285 21.06 4.46 -16.38
C GLY A 285 21.02 3.40 -15.27
N THR A 286 21.82 3.56 -14.21
CA THR A 286 21.81 2.64 -13.06
C THR A 286 20.80 3.10 -12.01
N SER A 287 19.96 2.19 -11.51
CA SER A 287 19.02 2.48 -10.42
C SER A 287 19.76 2.88 -9.15
N GLN A 288 19.45 4.07 -8.62
CA GLN A 288 19.94 4.65 -7.37
C GLN A 288 18.98 4.42 -6.19
N GLY A 289 17.77 3.93 -6.48
CA GLY A 289 16.70 3.80 -5.51
C GLY A 289 15.35 3.75 -6.22
N THR A 290 14.27 3.91 -5.47
CA THR A 290 12.93 3.97 -6.07
C THR A 290 12.01 4.85 -5.22
N ILE A 291 11.06 5.48 -5.87
CA ILE A 291 9.93 6.15 -5.22
C ILE A 291 8.75 5.20 -5.33
N ALA A 292 8.13 4.87 -4.20
CA ALA A 292 6.89 4.12 -4.14
C ALA A 292 5.78 5.03 -3.60
N VAL A 293 4.67 5.06 -4.32
CA VAL A 293 3.48 5.84 -4.00
C VAL A 293 2.37 4.85 -3.65
N PHE A 294 1.67 5.11 -2.55
CA PHE A 294 0.67 4.26 -1.93
C PHE A 294 -0.66 5.03 -1.89
N GLU A 295 -1.62 4.58 -2.67
CA GLU A 295 -2.98 5.12 -2.69
C GLU A 295 -3.90 4.16 -1.92
N ASP A 296 -4.60 4.64 -0.89
CA ASP A 296 -5.57 3.83 -0.14
C ASP A 296 -6.86 3.69 -0.97
N ILE A 297 -7.14 2.47 -1.44
CA ILE A 297 -8.32 2.15 -2.26
C ILE A 297 -9.34 1.31 -1.49
N THR A 298 -9.23 1.19 -0.17
CA THR A 298 -10.08 0.32 0.65
C THR A 298 -11.56 0.67 0.53
N GLU A 299 -11.89 1.97 0.62
CA GLU A 299 -13.28 2.44 0.49
C GLU A 299 -13.81 2.23 -0.93
N LEU A 300 -12.98 2.50 -1.94
CA LEU A 300 -13.34 2.36 -3.35
C LEU A 300 -13.66 0.89 -3.69
N GLU A 301 -12.81 -0.03 -3.25
CA GLU A 301 -13.02 -1.48 -3.41
C GLU A 301 -14.28 -1.97 -2.72
N THR A 302 -14.53 -1.50 -1.49
CA THR A 302 -15.73 -1.87 -0.73
C THR A 302 -16.99 -1.40 -1.46
N LYS A 303 -16.98 -0.17 -1.99
CA LYS A 303 -18.09 0.37 -2.80
C LYS A 303 -18.26 -0.36 -4.12
N SER A 304 -17.17 -0.68 -4.83
CA SER A 304 -17.24 -1.41 -6.10
C SER A 304 -17.88 -2.79 -5.90
N ARG A 305 -17.46 -3.52 -4.86
CA ARG A 305 -18.06 -4.82 -4.53
C ARG A 305 -19.55 -4.70 -4.19
N LEU A 306 -19.92 -3.71 -3.38
CA LEU A 306 -21.33 -3.46 -3.05
C LEU A 306 -22.18 -3.17 -4.31
N LEU A 307 -21.65 -2.35 -5.23
CA LEU A 307 -22.33 -2.02 -6.48
C LEU A 307 -22.51 -3.26 -7.37
N GLU A 308 -21.49 -4.10 -7.48
CA GLU A 308 -21.58 -5.37 -8.22
C GLU A 308 -22.67 -6.28 -7.64
N ASP A 309 -22.74 -6.44 -6.32
CA ASP A 309 -23.78 -7.22 -5.65
C ASP A 309 -25.18 -6.63 -5.89
N MET A 310 -25.34 -5.31 -5.82
CA MET A 310 -26.61 -4.63 -6.09
C MET A 310 -27.07 -4.81 -7.53
N ILE A 311 -26.16 -4.74 -8.51
CA ILE A 311 -26.47 -4.96 -9.93
C ILE A 311 -27.00 -6.39 -10.14
N GLN A 312 -26.38 -7.39 -9.51
CA GLN A 312 -26.84 -8.78 -9.58
C GLN A 312 -28.24 -8.95 -8.98
N GLN A 313 -28.50 -8.33 -7.83
CA GLN A 313 -29.83 -8.37 -7.18
C GLN A 313 -30.91 -7.69 -8.02
N LEU A 314 -30.59 -6.54 -8.65
CA LEU A 314 -31.52 -5.84 -9.54
C LEU A 314 -31.86 -6.69 -10.77
N ALA A 315 -30.86 -7.33 -11.39
CA ALA A 315 -31.08 -8.22 -12.53
C ALA A 315 -32.01 -9.39 -12.16
N ALA A 316 -31.78 -10.05 -11.02
CA ALA A 316 -32.63 -11.14 -10.54
C ALA A 316 -34.07 -10.67 -10.25
N THR A 317 -34.22 -9.49 -9.66
CA THR A 317 -35.54 -8.90 -9.34
C THR A 317 -36.30 -8.55 -10.61
N GLN A 318 -35.63 -8.00 -11.63
CA GLN A 318 -36.25 -7.65 -12.91
C GLN A 318 -36.84 -8.87 -13.59
N VAL A 319 -36.08 -9.98 -13.67
CA VAL A 319 -36.57 -11.25 -14.23
C VAL A 319 -37.79 -11.78 -13.46
N ALA A 320 -37.77 -11.68 -12.13
CA ALA A 320 -38.90 -12.10 -11.30
C ALA A 320 -40.17 -11.25 -11.54
N ILE A 321 -40.02 -9.93 -11.69
CA ILE A 321 -41.12 -9.02 -12.02
C ILE A 321 -41.69 -9.34 -13.41
N GLU A 322 -40.84 -9.56 -14.41
CA GLU A 322 -41.28 -9.90 -15.76
C GLU A 322 -42.07 -11.21 -15.79
N ASN A 323 -41.60 -12.25 -15.07
CA ASN A 323 -42.32 -13.51 -14.97
C ASN A 323 -43.68 -13.36 -14.27
N LYS A 324 -43.73 -12.62 -13.16
CA LYS A 324 -45.00 -12.32 -12.47
C LYS A 324 -45.96 -11.51 -13.35
N ASN A 325 -45.46 -10.53 -14.09
CA ASN A 325 -46.30 -9.77 -15.02
C ASN A 325 -46.86 -10.67 -16.13
N LYS A 326 -46.06 -11.57 -16.71
CA LYS A 326 -46.56 -12.56 -17.69
C LYS A 326 -47.65 -13.44 -17.10
N GLU A 327 -47.47 -13.94 -15.89
CA GLU A 327 -48.45 -14.75 -15.18
C GLU A 327 -49.75 -13.97 -14.91
N LEU A 328 -49.64 -12.74 -14.39
CA LEU A 328 -50.78 -11.86 -14.16
C LEU A 328 -51.53 -11.54 -15.46
N THR A 329 -50.81 -11.24 -16.55
CA THR A 329 -51.43 -11.03 -17.87
C THR A 329 -52.13 -12.28 -18.36
N PHE A 330 -51.54 -13.47 -18.20
CA PHE A 330 -52.16 -14.72 -18.57
C PHE A 330 -53.46 -14.96 -17.79
N LEU A 331 -53.43 -14.82 -16.46
CA LEU A 331 -54.62 -14.98 -15.61
C LEU A 331 -55.69 -13.92 -15.89
N ALA A 332 -55.27 -12.69 -16.22
CA ALA A 332 -56.18 -11.58 -16.51
C ALA A 332 -56.87 -11.70 -17.88
N THR A 333 -56.26 -12.40 -18.84
CA THR A 333 -56.72 -12.49 -20.24
C THR A 333 -57.34 -13.83 -20.62
N ARG A 334 -57.12 -14.89 -19.82
CA ARG A 334 -57.64 -16.23 -20.08
C ARG A 334 -58.83 -16.59 -19.20
N ASP A 335 -59.67 -17.49 -19.69
CA ASP A 335 -60.72 -18.15 -18.92
C ASP A 335 -60.10 -19.34 -18.15
N PRO A 336 -60.32 -19.46 -16.83
CA PRO A 336 -59.65 -20.46 -16.00
C PRO A 336 -60.08 -21.91 -16.29
N LEU A 337 -61.26 -22.11 -16.90
CA LEU A 337 -61.76 -23.46 -17.21
C LEU A 337 -61.18 -23.98 -18.53
N THR A 338 -61.15 -23.13 -19.56
CA THR A 338 -60.87 -23.51 -20.95
C THR A 338 -59.50 -23.11 -21.46
N ASN A 339 -58.84 -22.17 -20.78
CA ASN A 339 -57.62 -21.50 -21.23
C ASN A 339 -57.76 -20.77 -22.59
N CYS A 340 -58.99 -20.57 -23.07
CA CYS A 340 -59.29 -19.64 -24.15
C CYS A 340 -59.19 -18.20 -23.63
N PHE A 341 -59.19 -17.21 -24.52
CA PHE A 341 -59.33 -15.83 -24.08
C PHE A 341 -60.66 -15.65 -23.33
N ASN A 342 -60.66 -14.82 -22.29
CA ASN A 342 -61.91 -14.46 -21.64
C ASN A 342 -62.63 -13.36 -22.43
N ARG A 343 -63.91 -13.16 -22.12
CA ARG A 343 -64.75 -12.14 -22.77
C ARG A 343 -64.14 -10.73 -22.73
N ARG A 344 -63.44 -10.37 -21.65
CA ARG A 344 -62.79 -9.05 -21.55
C ARG A 344 -61.65 -8.91 -22.56
N ALA A 345 -60.75 -9.88 -22.61
CA ALA A 345 -59.63 -9.90 -23.56
C ALA A 345 -60.11 -9.94 -25.02
N LEU A 346 -61.21 -10.64 -25.30
CA LEU A 346 -61.85 -10.60 -26.61
C LEU A 346 -62.15 -9.17 -27.05
N TYR A 347 -62.87 -8.38 -26.24
CA TYR A 347 -63.22 -7.01 -26.60
C TYR A 347 -61.99 -6.09 -26.72
N GLU A 348 -61.02 -6.23 -25.81
CA GLU A 348 -59.77 -5.46 -25.84
C GLU A 348 -59.00 -5.68 -27.15
N HIS A 349 -58.89 -6.93 -27.61
CA HIS A 349 -58.20 -7.25 -28.86
C HIS A 349 -59.05 -7.00 -30.11
N LEU A 350 -60.37 -7.17 -30.02
CA LEU A 350 -61.27 -7.07 -31.15
C LEU A 350 -61.36 -5.64 -31.70
N ALA A 351 -61.47 -4.63 -30.84
CA ALA A 351 -61.61 -3.24 -31.28
C ALA A 351 -60.44 -2.79 -32.15
N SER A 352 -59.21 -3.01 -31.67
CA SER A 352 -57.99 -2.63 -32.40
C SER A 352 -57.84 -3.39 -33.73
N LYS A 353 -58.10 -4.70 -33.74
CA LYS A 353 -58.01 -5.51 -34.97
C LYS A 353 -59.10 -5.16 -35.99
N PHE A 354 -60.31 -4.87 -35.52
CA PHE A 354 -61.43 -4.46 -36.38
C PHE A 354 -61.17 -3.14 -37.09
N ASP A 355 -60.70 -2.12 -36.36
CA ASP A 355 -60.39 -0.81 -36.95
C ASP A 355 -59.24 -0.89 -37.97
N GLY A 356 -58.22 -1.69 -37.68
CA GLY A 356 -57.13 -1.97 -38.62
C GLY A 356 -57.63 -2.65 -39.89
N ALA A 357 -58.50 -3.66 -39.77
CA ALA A 357 -59.05 -4.36 -40.93
C ALA A 357 -59.95 -3.46 -41.79
N ARG A 358 -60.79 -2.65 -41.14
CA ARG A 358 -61.69 -1.70 -41.82
C ARG A 358 -60.94 -0.64 -42.61
N THR A 359 -59.85 -0.11 -42.07
CA THR A 359 -59.03 0.92 -42.73
C THR A 359 -58.11 0.36 -43.80
N GLY A 360 -57.60 -0.86 -43.60
CA GLY A 360 -56.67 -1.52 -44.53
C GLY A 360 -57.34 -2.36 -45.63
N ASP A 361 -58.67 -2.31 -45.77
CA ASP A 361 -59.45 -3.14 -46.69
C ASP A 361 -59.17 -4.65 -46.54
N ALA A 362 -58.84 -5.08 -45.32
CA ALA A 362 -58.47 -6.46 -45.03
C ALA A 362 -59.69 -7.30 -44.66
N GLU A 363 -59.67 -8.57 -45.06
CA GLU A 363 -60.69 -9.54 -44.66
C GLU A 363 -60.68 -9.75 -43.15
N PHE A 364 -61.86 -9.89 -42.55
CA PHE A 364 -62.00 -10.06 -41.11
C PHE A 364 -63.33 -10.70 -40.78
N SER A 365 -63.31 -11.88 -40.19
CA SER A 365 -64.52 -12.65 -39.90
C SER A 365 -64.66 -13.00 -38.42
N CYS A 366 -65.91 -13.20 -38.01
CA CYS A 366 -66.30 -13.55 -36.65
C CYS A 366 -67.21 -14.77 -36.69
N ILE A 367 -66.99 -15.70 -35.77
CA ILE A 367 -67.82 -16.88 -35.57
C ILE A 367 -68.30 -16.88 -34.12
N MET A 368 -69.62 -16.98 -33.91
CA MET A 368 -70.20 -17.32 -32.61
C MET A 368 -70.56 -18.80 -32.62
N ALA A 369 -70.23 -19.50 -31.54
CA ALA A 369 -70.44 -20.94 -31.40
C ALA A 369 -71.07 -21.25 -30.04
N ASP A 370 -71.95 -22.25 -30.01
CA ASP A 370 -72.60 -22.71 -28.78
C ASP A 370 -72.77 -24.23 -28.80
N ILE A 371 -72.61 -24.84 -27.63
CA ILE A 371 -72.78 -26.29 -27.45
C ILE A 371 -74.27 -26.61 -27.33
N ASP A 372 -74.79 -27.38 -28.28
CA ASP A 372 -76.21 -27.70 -28.33
C ASP A 372 -76.66 -28.50 -27.10
N PHE A 373 -77.81 -28.11 -26.56
CA PHE A 373 -78.43 -28.77 -25.40
C PHE A 373 -77.53 -28.86 -24.16
N PHE A 374 -76.57 -27.94 -23.98
CA PHE A 374 -75.64 -27.96 -22.85
C PHE A 374 -76.33 -28.01 -21.48
N LYS A 375 -77.44 -27.29 -21.31
CA LYS A 375 -78.27 -27.38 -20.09
C LYS A 375 -78.71 -28.81 -19.78
N LYS A 376 -79.13 -29.59 -20.78
CA LYS A 376 -79.52 -31.00 -20.61
C LYS A 376 -78.34 -31.87 -20.17
N VAL A 377 -77.13 -31.57 -20.65
CA VAL A 377 -75.91 -32.25 -20.22
C VAL A 377 -75.66 -32.00 -18.73
N ASN A 378 -75.73 -30.75 -18.29
CA ASN A 378 -75.59 -30.40 -16.87
C ASN A 378 -76.66 -31.05 -15.99
N ASP A 379 -77.92 -31.00 -16.45
CA ASP A 379 -79.05 -31.56 -15.70
C ASP A 379 -78.97 -33.09 -15.58
N THR A 380 -78.36 -33.77 -16.56
CA THR A 380 -78.27 -35.24 -16.61
C THR A 380 -77.00 -35.78 -15.93
N TYR A 381 -75.86 -35.13 -16.15
CA TYR A 381 -74.54 -35.64 -15.77
C TYR A 381 -73.83 -34.79 -14.71
N GLY A 382 -74.43 -33.66 -14.30
CA GLY A 382 -73.88 -32.72 -13.34
C GLY A 382 -72.88 -31.73 -13.96
N HIS A 383 -72.66 -30.63 -13.24
CA HIS A 383 -71.79 -29.53 -13.69
C HIS A 383 -70.35 -29.95 -13.98
N ALA A 384 -69.79 -30.88 -13.22
CA ALA A 384 -68.42 -31.37 -13.47
C ALA A 384 -68.28 -32.05 -14.84
N ALA A 385 -69.31 -32.79 -15.29
CA ALA A 385 -69.31 -33.38 -16.63
C ALA A 385 -69.52 -32.32 -17.71
N GLY A 386 -70.35 -31.29 -17.44
CA GLY A 386 -70.49 -30.14 -18.31
C GLY A 386 -69.19 -29.36 -18.51
N ASP A 387 -68.43 -29.16 -17.44
CA ASP A 387 -67.11 -28.51 -17.49
C ASP A 387 -66.13 -29.25 -18.42
N GLU A 388 -66.14 -30.59 -18.41
CA GLU A 388 -65.33 -31.40 -19.33
C GLU A 388 -65.80 -31.30 -20.78
N VAL A 389 -67.11 -31.16 -21.01
CA VAL A 389 -67.67 -30.89 -22.33
C VAL A 389 -67.23 -29.51 -22.85
N ILE A 390 -67.25 -28.48 -21.99
CA ILE A 390 -66.77 -27.14 -22.33
C ILE A 390 -65.27 -27.17 -22.68
N LYS A 391 -64.45 -27.86 -21.88
CA LYS A 391 -63.01 -28.03 -22.17
C LYS A 391 -62.78 -28.74 -23.49
N MET A 392 -63.53 -29.80 -23.77
CA MET A 392 -63.45 -30.53 -25.04
C MET A 392 -63.81 -29.64 -26.23
N ALA A 393 -64.89 -28.87 -26.13
CA ALA A 393 -65.30 -27.93 -27.18
C ALA A 393 -64.22 -26.85 -27.40
N ALA A 394 -63.74 -26.22 -26.33
CA ALA A 394 -62.67 -25.23 -26.38
C ALA A 394 -61.39 -25.76 -27.07
N ASN A 395 -60.96 -26.97 -26.72
CA ASN A 395 -59.81 -27.62 -27.35
C ASN A 395 -60.06 -27.89 -28.83
N SER A 396 -61.27 -28.33 -29.18
CA SER A 396 -61.65 -28.60 -30.57
C SER A 396 -61.62 -27.35 -31.43
N LEU A 397 -62.07 -26.21 -30.91
CA LEU A 397 -61.95 -24.92 -31.59
C LEU A 397 -60.48 -24.51 -31.76
N ARG A 398 -59.68 -24.58 -30.68
CA ARG A 398 -58.25 -24.18 -30.72
C ARG A 398 -57.40 -25.02 -31.66
N GLU A 399 -57.70 -26.31 -31.80
CA GLU A 399 -56.96 -27.20 -32.70
C GLU A 399 -57.28 -26.97 -34.20
N VAL A 400 -58.36 -26.24 -34.54
CA VAL A 400 -58.73 -25.95 -35.93
C VAL A 400 -58.20 -24.60 -36.39
N VAL A 401 -58.18 -23.62 -35.49
CA VAL A 401 -57.77 -22.24 -35.81
C VAL A 401 -56.24 -22.08 -35.81
N ARG A 402 -55.75 -21.00 -36.41
CA ARG A 402 -54.32 -20.66 -36.48
C ARG A 402 -53.87 -19.87 -35.24
N ASP A 403 -52.57 -19.75 -35.03
CA ASP A 403 -51.99 -18.97 -33.91
C ASP A 403 -52.39 -17.48 -33.93
N MET A 404 -52.67 -16.93 -35.11
CA MET A 404 -53.11 -15.53 -35.29
C MET A 404 -54.60 -15.31 -35.00
N ASP A 405 -55.37 -16.39 -35.02
CA ASP A 405 -56.81 -16.40 -34.73
C ASP A 405 -57.03 -16.38 -33.22
N MET A 406 -58.19 -15.90 -32.79
CA MET A 406 -58.51 -15.77 -31.38
C MET A 406 -59.75 -16.59 -31.04
N VAL A 407 -59.61 -17.55 -30.13
CA VAL A 407 -60.75 -18.26 -29.52
C VAL A 407 -60.96 -17.72 -28.12
N ALA A 408 -62.15 -17.20 -27.87
CA ALA A 408 -62.57 -16.70 -26.58
C ALA A 408 -63.80 -17.42 -26.07
N ARG A 409 -63.88 -17.65 -24.76
CA ARG A 409 -65.12 -18.07 -24.10
C ARG A 409 -65.96 -16.81 -23.84
N PHE A 410 -67.09 -16.71 -24.50
CA PHE A 410 -67.96 -15.54 -24.43
C PHE A 410 -68.80 -15.53 -23.15
N GLY A 411 -69.32 -16.70 -22.75
CA GLY A 411 -70.03 -16.91 -21.49
C GLY A 411 -70.67 -18.30 -21.46
N GLY A 412 -70.74 -18.95 -20.29
CA GLY A 412 -71.34 -20.30 -20.20
C GLY A 412 -70.68 -21.30 -21.17
N GLU A 413 -71.47 -21.81 -22.11
CA GLU A 413 -71.11 -22.73 -23.19
C GLU A 413 -70.80 -22.04 -24.54
N GLU A 414 -70.82 -20.71 -24.58
CA GLU A 414 -70.65 -19.91 -25.80
C GLU A 414 -69.19 -19.52 -26.02
N PHE A 415 -68.76 -19.61 -27.28
CA PHE A 415 -67.44 -19.27 -27.75
C PHE A 415 -67.50 -18.28 -28.90
N CYS A 416 -66.57 -17.34 -28.93
CA CYS A 416 -66.38 -16.39 -30.02
C CYS A 416 -65.01 -16.66 -30.65
N VAL A 417 -64.98 -16.82 -31.98
CA VAL A 417 -63.75 -16.99 -32.74
C VAL A 417 -63.59 -15.82 -33.69
N ILE A 418 -62.45 -15.13 -33.60
CA ILE A 418 -62.09 -14.01 -34.47
C ILE A 418 -61.00 -14.49 -35.43
N LEU A 419 -61.23 -14.25 -36.72
CA LEU A 419 -60.37 -14.71 -37.82
C LEU A 419 -59.87 -13.50 -38.64
N PRO A 420 -58.75 -12.87 -38.24
CA PRO A 420 -58.14 -11.79 -39.00
C PRO A 420 -57.60 -12.31 -40.34
N GLY A 421 -57.90 -11.61 -41.43
CA GLY A 421 -57.46 -11.98 -42.78
C GLY A 421 -58.26 -13.11 -43.43
N ALA A 422 -59.35 -13.57 -42.81
CA ALA A 422 -60.20 -14.63 -43.37
C ALA A 422 -61.48 -14.05 -43.98
N PRO A 423 -61.75 -14.25 -45.28
CA PRO A 423 -63.04 -13.92 -45.90
C PRO A 423 -64.16 -14.85 -45.39
N LEU A 424 -65.40 -14.50 -45.72
CA LEU A 424 -66.60 -15.17 -45.19
C LEU A 424 -66.64 -16.67 -45.54
N ASP A 425 -66.29 -17.04 -46.77
CA ASP A 425 -66.24 -18.41 -47.26
C ASP A 425 -65.21 -19.26 -46.49
N GLN A 426 -64.03 -18.70 -46.25
CA GLN A 426 -63.00 -19.35 -45.43
C GLN A 426 -63.44 -19.48 -43.97
N ALA A 427 -64.08 -18.45 -43.41
CA ALA A 427 -64.62 -18.49 -42.05
C ALA A 427 -65.73 -19.55 -41.91
N GLN A 428 -66.59 -19.71 -42.90
CA GLN A 428 -67.59 -20.77 -42.95
C GLN A 428 -66.96 -22.15 -42.97
N LEU A 429 -65.91 -22.37 -43.78
CA LEU A 429 -65.17 -23.63 -43.81
C LEU A 429 -64.50 -23.95 -42.46
N ILE A 430 -63.95 -22.94 -41.78
CA ILE A 430 -63.36 -23.09 -40.44
C ILE A 430 -64.45 -23.46 -39.43
N ALA A 431 -65.59 -22.77 -39.45
CA ALA A 431 -66.73 -23.09 -38.59
C ALA A 431 -67.24 -24.52 -38.79
N GLU A 432 -67.32 -24.98 -40.04
CA GLU A 432 -67.76 -26.35 -40.36
C GLU A 432 -66.76 -27.41 -39.88
N ARG A 433 -65.46 -27.14 -39.99
CA ARG A 433 -64.42 -28.01 -39.40
C ARG A 433 -64.53 -28.07 -37.87
N CYS A 434 -64.75 -26.92 -37.24
CA CYS A 434 -65.00 -26.85 -35.79
C CYS A 434 -66.21 -27.69 -35.40
N ARG A 435 -67.32 -27.54 -36.13
CA ARG A 435 -68.57 -28.28 -35.91
C ARG A 435 -68.37 -29.79 -35.99
N GLN A 436 -67.80 -30.28 -37.09
CA GLN A 436 -67.51 -31.71 -37.30
C GLN A 436 -66.59 -32.27 -36.22
N LYS A 437 -65.63 -31.46 -35.75
CA LYS A 437 -64.69 -31.88 -34.72
C LYS A 437 -65.32 -31.99 -33.33
N ILE A 438 -66.26 -31.10 -33.01
CA ILE A 438 -67.06 -31.22 -31.77
C ILE A 438 -67.97 -32.44 -31.84
N GLU A 439 -68.71 -32.60 -32.95
CA GLU A 439 -69.61 -33.73 -33.19
C GLU A 439 -68.89 -35.08 -33.13
N GLY A 440 -67.67 -35.15 -33.67
CA GLY A 440 -66.86 -36.37 -33.72
C GLY A 440 -66.14 -36.74 -32.42
N LYS A 441 -66.15 -35.88 -31.38
CA LYS A 441 -65.49 -36.16 -30.10
C LYS A 441 -66.50 -36.63 -29.05
N VAL A 442 -66.12 -37.66 -28.31
CA VAL A 442 -66.84 -38.18 -27.14
C VAL A 442 -65.98 -37.93 -25.91
N THR A 443 -66.54 -37.31 -24.88
CA THR A 443 -65.85 -37.07 -23.60
C THR A 443 -66.68 -37.64 -22.45
N ASN A 444 -66.08 -38.48 -21.60
CA ASN A 444 -66.76 -39.17 -20.50
C ASN A 444 -68.06 -39.90 -20.93
N GLY A 445 -68.08 -40.45 -22.15
CA GLY A 445 -69.27 -41.13 -22.72
C GLY A 445 -70.37 -40.18 -23.21
N ILE A 446 -70.14 -38.87 -23.19
CA ILE A 446 -71.06 -37.83 -23.65
C ILE A 446 -70.62 -37.35 -25.03
N GLN A 447 -71.53 -37.40 -25.99
CA GLN A 447 -71.38 -36.82 -27.32
C GLN A 447 -72.26 -35.58 -27.41
N VAL A 448 -71.72 -34.48 -27.94
CA VAL A 448 -72.44 -33.22 -28.12
C VAL A 448 -72.25 -32.69 -29.53
N THR A 449 -73.17 -31.85 -29.98
CA THR A 449 -73.03 -31.09 -31.22
C THR A 449 -72.86 -29.61 -30.91
N GLY A 450 -72.48 -28.82 -31.90
CA GLY A 450 -72.40 -27.37 -31.78
C GLY A 450 -73.10 -26.68 -32.91
N SER A 451 -73.72 -25.54 -32.61
CA SER A 451 -74.28 -24.62 -33.60
C SER A 451 -73.35 -23.42 -33.78
N PHE A 452 -73.26 -22.89 -35.00
CA PHE A 452 -72.31 -21.83 -35.36
C PHE A 452 -72.96 -20.75 -36.21
N GLY A 453 -72.74 -19.48 -35.86
CA GLY A 453 -73.08 -18.32 -36.67
C GLY A 453 -71.83 -17.62 -37.16
N VAL A 454 -71.75 -17.30 -38.45
CA VAL A 454 -70.57 -16.74 -39.10
C VAL A 454 -70.91 -15.40 -39.76
N THR A 455 -70.07 -14.39 -39.59
CA THR A 455 -70.16 -13.13 -40.34
C THR A 455 -68.77 -12.65 -40.77
N SER A 456 -68.74 -11.69 -41.67
CA SER A 456 -67.54 -10.98 -42.11
C SER A 456 -67.76 -9.48 -42.00
N ILE A 457 -66.68 -8.72 -41.85
CA ILE A 457 -66.68 -7.26 -41.94
C ILE A 457 -67.29 -6.76 -43.25
N ARG A 458 -67.20 -7.56 -44.33
CA ARG A 458 -67.83 -7.30 -45.64
C ARG A 458 -69.36 -7.30 -45.60
N MET A 459 -69.95 -7.83 -44.53
CA MET A 459 -71.40 -7.83 -44.30
C MET A 459 -71.93 -6.51 -43.71
N GLY A 460 -71.12 -5.46 -43.70
CA GLY A 460 -71.55 -4.11 -43.36
C GLY A 460 -71.53 -3.78 -41.86
N ALA A 461 -70.79 -4.54 -41.04
CA ALA A 461 -70.58 -4.19 -39.64
C ALA A 461 -69.79 -2.88 -39.55
N VAL A 462 -70.30 -1.89 -38.81
CA VAL A 462 -69.63 -0.58 -38.61
C VAL A 462 -68.79 -0.57 -37.33
N THR A 463 -69.08 -1.47 -36.38
CA THR A 463 -68.34 -1.62 -35.13
C THR A 463 -68.06 -3.08 -34.80
N ALA A 464 -67.03 -3.33 -34.00
CA ALA A 464 -66.71 -4.64 -33.43
C ALA A 464 -67.93 -5.33 -32.75
N ASN A 465 -68.73 -4.55 -32.02
CA ASN A 465 -69.92 -5.06 -31.34
C ASN A 465 -70.99 -5.50 -32.35
N GLN A 466 -71.19 -4.74 -33.43
CA GLN A 466 -72.12 -5.12 -34.49
C GLN A 466 -71.67 -6.40 -35.21
N LEU A 467 -70.36 -6.60 -35.41
CA LEU A 467 -69.83 -7.83 -35.98
C LEU A 467 -70.13 -9.04 -35.08
N ILE A 468 -69.93 -8.92 -33.76
CA ILE A 468 -70.32 -9.98 -32.82
C ILE A 468 -71.84 -10.22 -32.88
N GLN A 469 -72.65 -9.16 -32.89
CA GLN A 469 -74.10 -9.27 -32.92
C GLN A 469 -74.60 -9.99 -34.18
N GLN A 470 -74.04 -9.70 -35.35
CA GLN A 470 -74.36 -10.42 -36.59
C GLN A 470 -74.03 -11.91 -36.49
N ALA A 471 -72.88 -12.26 -35.92
CA ALA A 471 -72.53 -13.67 -35.69
C ALA A 471 -73.52 -14.36 -34.72
N ASP A 472 -73.94 -13.65 -33.67
CA ASP A 472 -74.90 -14.15 -32.69
C ASP A 472 -76.31 -14.35 -33.29
N GLU A 473 -76.78 -13.42 -34.13
CA GLU A 473 -78.04 -13.55 -34.88
C GLU A 473 -78.03 -14.80 -35.79
N ALA A 474 -76.92 -15.05 -36.49
CA ALA A 474 -76.77 -16.25 -37.32
C ALA A 474 -76.65 -17.55 -36.48
N LEU A 475 -76.06 -17.47 -35.29
CA LEU A 475 -76.01 -18.59 -34.36
C LEU A 475 -77.42 -18.91 -33.85
N TYR A 476 -78.19 -17.89 -33.47
CA TYR A 476 -79.58 -18.05 -33.06
C TYR A 476 -80.41 -18.73 -34.15
N TYR A 477 -80.25 -18.31 -35.41
CA TYR A 477 -80.87 -18.98 -36.55
C TYR A 477 -80.50 -20.47 -36.62
N SER A 478 -79.21 -20.80 -36.46
CA SER A 478 -78.73 -22.19 -36.44
C SER A 478 -79.40 -23.00 -35.32
N LYS A 479 -79.56 -22.40 -34.14
CA LYS A 479 -80.20 -23.03 -32.97
C LYS A 479 -81.69 -23.33 -33.19
N GLN A 480 -82.39 -22.48 -33.94
CA GLN A 480 -83.82 -22.64 -34.23
C GLN A 480 -84.10 -23.59 -35.41
N HIS A 481 -83.18 -23.70 -36.36
CA HIS A 481 -83.39 -24.43 -37.61
C HIS A 481 -82.75 -25.84 -37.62
N GLY A 482 -82.76 -26.53 -36.48
CA GLY A 482 -82.35 -27.94 -36.39
C GLY A 482 -81.00 -28.21 -35.72
N ARG A 483 -80.26 -27.15 -35.32
CA ARG A 483 -78.97 -27.26 -34.59
C ARG A 483 -77.90 -28.01 -35.38
N ASN A 484 -76.72 -28.22 -34.77
CA ASN A 484 -75.61 -28.93 -35.41
C ASN A 484 -75.31 -28.44 -36.83
N GLN A 485 -75.26 -27.12 -37.02
CA GLN A 485 -75.08 -26.50 -38.33
C GLN A 485 -74.34 -25.17 -38.24
N VAL A 486 -73.84 -24.73 -39.40
CA VAL A 486 -73.20 -23.45 -39.60
C VAL A 486 -74.10 -22.56 -40.46
N THR A 487 -74.45 -21.38 -39.95
CA THR A 487 -75.20 -20.37 -40.70
C THR A 487 -74.34 -19.13 -40.91
N CYS A 488 -74.25 -18.65 -42.15
CA CYS A 488 -73.68 -17.33 -42.44
C CYS A 488 -74.75 -16.26 -42.29
N TRP A 489 -74.43 -15.18 -41.58
CA TRP A 489 -75.31 -14.04 -41.43
C TRP A 489 -75.61 -13.41 -42.79
N GLN A 490 -76.87 -13.02 -42.98
CA GLN A 490 -77.32 -12.29 -44.16
C GLN A 490 -78.15 -11.06 -43.71
N PRO A 491 -78.12 -9.94 -44.45
CA PRO A 491 -78.84 -8.72 -44.07
C PRO A 491 -80.33 -8.92 -43.79
N ASP A 492 -80.97 -9.83 -44.51
CA ASP A 492 -82.40 -10.12 -44.40
C ASP A 492 -82.78 -10.92 -43.14
N MET A 493 -81.81 -11.49 -42.42
CA MET A 493 -82.06 -12.23 -41.18
C MET A 493 -82.52 -11.34 -40.02
N LYS A 494 -82.22 -10.03 -40.07
CA LYS A 494 -82.68 -9.07 -39.05
C LYS A 494 -84.21 -9.02 -38.95
N THR A 495 -84.90 -9.15 -40.07
CA THR A 495 -86.37 -9.08 -40.17
C THR A 495 -87.04 -10.32 -39.57
N ILE A 496 -86.40 -11.48 -39.67
CA ILE A 496 -86.96 -12.77 -39.21
C ILE A 496 -86.93 -12.85 -37.67
N ILE A 497 -85.90 -12.28 -37.03
CA ILE A 497 -85.70 -12.34 -35.58
C ILE A 497 -86.59 -11.32 -34.84
N SER A 498 -86.82 -10.13 -35.42
CA SER A 498 -87.74 -9.14 -34.84
C SER A 498 -89.19 -9.64 -34.79
N ASP A 499 -89.60 -10.45 -35.76
CA ASP A 499 -90.96 -11.01 -35.82
C ASP A 499 -91.17 -12.19 -34.84
N THR A 500 -90.09 -12.87 -34.42
CA THR A 500 -90.16 -14.00 -33.46
C THR A 500 -90.03 -13.59 -32.00
N GLN A 501 -89.51 -12.40 -31.68
CA GLN A 501 -89.43 -11.90 -30.29
C GLN A 501 -90.74 -11.27 -29.77
N HIS A 502 -91.77 -11.13 -30.62
CA HIS A 502 -93.06 -10.56 -30.26
C HIS A 502 -94.20 -11.58 -30.08
N HIS A 503 -93.91 -12.88 -29.92
CA HIS A 503 -94.90 -13.91 -29.68
C HIS A 503 -94.66 -14.75 -28.42
#